data_AF-A0A510IVU0-F1
#
_entry.id   AF-A0A510IVU0-F1
#
_cell.length_a   1.000
_cell.length_b   1.000
_cell.length_c   1.000
_cell.angle_alpha   90.00
_cell.angle_beta   90.00
_cell.angle_gamma   90.00
#
_symmetry.space_group_name_H-M   'P 1'
#
loop_
_entity.id
_entity.type
_entity.pdbx_description
1 polymer ?
#
loop_
_entity_poly.entity_id
_entity_poly.type
_entity_poly.pdbx_seq_one_letter_code
_entity_poly.pdbx_strand_id
1 'polypeptide(L)' 'MTRQRFTRSDLEVHTHGVECRKDKGMIDEIPAAYKGIDQVMDSQSDLIDVVNTLRQVICMKG' A
#
# COMPACT_ATOMS: atom_id res chain seq x y z
N MET A 1 18.22 -3.12 -7.03
CA MET A 1 17.14 -2.12 -6.96
C MET A 1 17.44 -1.22 -5.77
N THR A 2 17.65 0.07 -6.00
CA THR A 2 17.95 1.04 -4.93
C THR A 2 16.71 1.18 -4.05
N ARG A 3 16.83 0.90 -2.74
CA ARG A 3 15.74 1.11 -1.76
C ARG A 3 15.39 2.59 -1.79
N GLN A 4 14.21 2.93 -2.32
CA GLN A 4 13.70 4.30 -2.23
C GLN A 4 13.64 4.68 -0.75
N ARG A 5 14.22 5.84 -0.42
CA ARG A 5 14.18 6.35 0.94
C ARG A 5 12.91 7.15 1.09
N PHE A 6 11.89 6.52 1.66
CA PHE A 6 10.64 7.19 1.99
C PHE A 6 10.78 7.98 3.29
N THR A 7 10.04 9.08 3.36
CA THR A 7 9.95 9.95 4.52
C THR A 7 8.60 9.77 5.21
N ARG A 8 8.46 10.34 6.41
CA ARG A 8 7.17 10.40 7.10
C ARG A 8 6.12 11.19 6.32
N SER A 9 6.53 12.26 5.62
CA SER A 9 5.62 13.04 4.78
C SER A 9 5.05 12.20 3.65
N ASP A 10 5.89 11.35 3.04
CA ASP A 10 5.42 10.41 2.01
C ASP A 10 4.41 9.44 2.60
N LEU A 11 4.68 8.91 3.79
CA LEU A 11 3.76 8.02 4.49
C LEU A 11 2.40 8.68 4.68
N GLU A 12 2.35 9.92 5.15
CA GLU A 12 1.11 10.68 5.38
C GLU A 12 0.33 10.91 4.06
N VAL A 13 1.01 11.26 2.98
CA VAL A 13 0.39 11.43 1.66
C VAL A 13 -0.17 10.11 1.13
N HIS A 14 0.62 9.04 1.17
CA HIS A 14 0.23 7.73 0.63
C HIS A 14 -0.84 7.01 1.45
N THR A 15 -1.06 7.43 2.69
CA THR A 15 -2.08 6.86 3.58
C THR A 15 -3.20 7.85 3.88
N HIS A 16 -3.34 8.89 3.06
CA HIS A 16 -4.43 9.85 3.16
C HIS A 16 -5.79 9.13 3.05
N GLY A 17 -6.69 9.40 4.00
CA GLY A 17 -7.99 8.73 4.08
C GLY A 17 -7.97 7.33 4.68
N VAL A 18 -6.81 6.86 5.18
CA VAL A 18 -6.65 5.64 5.97
C VAL A 18 -6.07 5.98 7.33
N GLU A 19 -6.82 5.67 8.39
CA GLU A 19 -6.35 5.87 9.76
C GLU A 19 -5.28 4.82 10.10
N CYS A 20 -4.06 5.25 10.36
CA CYS A 20 -3.00 4.34 10.76
C CYS A 20 -1.88 5.04 11.51
N ARG A 21 -1.07 4.24 12.21
CA ARG A 21 0.18 4.69 12.82
C ARG A 21 1.10 5.29 11.73
N LYS A 22 1.75 6.41 12.01
CA LYS A 22 2.67 7.12 11.07
C LYS A 22 4.11 7.24 11.61
N ASP A 23 4.58 6.21 12.32
CA ASP A 23 5.91 6.20 12.91
C ASP A 23 6.97 5.58 11.97
N LYS A 24 8.23 5.57 12.43
CA LYS A 24 9.36 5.03 11.64
C LYS A 24 9.18 3.56 11.26
N GLY A 25 8.48 2.78 12.08
CA GLY A 25 8.22 1.36 11.81
C GLY A 25 7.32 1.14 10.59
N MET A 26 6.60 2.16 10.15
CA MET A 26 5.69 2.09 8.99
C MET A 26 6.32 2.57 7.68
N ILE A 27 7.51 3.18 7.71
CA ILE A 27 8.16 3.74 6.51
C ILE A 27 8.51 2.62 5.51
N ASP A 28 8.97 1.47 5.99
CA ASP A 28 9.31 0.32 5.14
C ASP A 28 8.08 -0.41 4.59
N GLU A 29 6.88 -0.03 5.05
CA GLU A 29 5.61 -0.64 4.66
C GLU A 29 4.67 0.36 3.97
N ILE A 30 5.19 1.52 3.58
CA ILE A 30 4.45 2.53 2.82
C ILE A 30 3.89 1.89 1.53
N PRO A 31 2.65 2.22 1.11
CA PRO A 31 2.07 1.65 -0.11
C PRO A 31 2.98 1.76 -1.35
N ALA A 32 3.75 2.84 -1.46
CA ALA A 32 4.70 3.08 -2.54
C ALA A 32 5.90 2.12 -2.57
N ALA A 33 6.16 1.36 -1.50
CA ALA A 33 7.20 0.34 -1.47
C ALA A 33 6.80 -0.93 -2.24
N TYR A 34 5.52 -1.10 -2.57
CA TYR A 34 4.99 -2.26 -3.29
C TYR A 34 4.57 -1.89 -4.72
N LYS A 35 4.39 -2.91 -5.55
CA LYS A 35 3.74 -2.74 -6.87
C LYS A 35 2.27 -2.38 -6.66
N GLY A 36 1.71 -1.59 -7.58
CA GLY A 36 0.27 -1.31 -7.59
C GLY A 36 -0.52 -2.61 -7.70
N ILE A 37 -1.52 -2.79 -6.83
CA ILE A 37 -2.31 -4.03 -6.79
C ILE A 37 -3.01 -4.27 -8.14
N ASP A 38 -3.51 -3.23 -8.79
CA ASP A 38 -4.19 -3.33 -10.09
C ASP A 38 -3.28 -3.92 -11.17
N GLN A 39 -2.00 -3.57 -11.18
CA GLN A 39 -1.03 -4.14 -12.12
C GLN A 39 -0.81 -5.64 -11.86
N VAL A 40 -0.79 -6.05 -10.60
CA VAL A 40 -0.64 -7.46 -10.21
C VAL A 40 -1.87 -8.26 -10.63
N MET A 41 -3.06 -7.70 -10.43
CA MET A 41 -4.32 -8.34 -10.81
C MET A 41 -4.45 -8.46 -12.34
N ASP A 42 -4.10 -7.40 -13.09
CA ASP A 42 -4.14 -7.38 -14.56
C ASP A 42 -3.26 -8.47 -15.19
N SER A 43 -2.09 -8.72 -14.59
CA SER A 43 -1.14 -9.73 -15.06
C SER A 43 -1.66 -11.17 -15.02
N GLN A 44 -2.75 -11.44 -14.29
CA GLN A 44 -3.33 -12.78 -14.10
C GLN A 44 -4.83 -12.80 -14.46
N SER A 45 -5.29 -11.80 -15.21
CA SER A 45 -6.71 -11.60 -15.56
C SER A 45 -7.34 -12.77 -16.32
N ASP A 46 -6.54 -13.63 -16.96
CA ASP A 46 -6.98 -14.84 -17.65
C ASP A 46 -7.16 -16.06 -16.72
N LEU A 47 -6.64 -15.99 -15.49
CA LEU A 47 -6.65 -17.08 -14.50
C LEU A 47 -7.58 -16.84 -13.31
N ILE A 48 -8.04 -15.60 -13.12
CA ILE A 48 -8.82 -15.19 -11.95
C ILE A 48 -10.02 -14.33 -12.34
N ASP A 49 -11.02 -14.29 -11.46
CA ASP A 49 -12.15 -13.36 -11.55
C ASP A 49 -12.22 -12.49 -10.29
N VAL A 50 -12.40 -11.17 -10.48
CA VAL A 50 -12.45 -10.20 -9.38
C VAL A 50 -13.89 -10.06 -8.92
N VAL A 51 -14.22 -10.77 -7.84
CA VAL A 51 -15.57 -10.72 -7.27
C VAL A 51 -15.88 -9.40 -6.57
N ASN A 52 -14.91 -8.83 -5.85
CA ASN A 52 -15.05 -7.57 -5.11
C ASN A 52 -13.70 -6.88 -4.92
N THR A 53 -13.72 -5.54 -4.86
CA THR A 53 -12.57 -4.71 -4.46
C THR A 53 -12.85 -4.05 -3.13
N LEU A 54 -11.94 -4.18 -2.17
CA LEU A 54 -12.07 -3.59 -0.84
C LEU A 54 -11.17 -2.37 -0.70
N ARG A 55 -11.71 -1.31 -0.10
CA ARG A 55 -10.94 -0.11 0.27
C ARG A 55 -10.69 -0.10 1.77
N GLN A 56 -9.44 0.08 2.14
CA GLN A 56 -9.05 0.19 3.54
C GLN A 56 -9.51 1.51 4.16
N VAL A 57 -9.93 1.45 5.43
CA VAL A 57 -10.27 2.63 6.25
C VAL A 57 -9.38 2.78 7.48
N ILE A 58 -8.89 1.67 8.03
CA ILE A 58 -7.98 1.64 9.18
C ILE A 58 -6.87 0.61 8.96
N CYS A 59 -5.65 0.89 9.42
CA CYS A 59 -4.53 -0.05 9.49
C CYS A 59 -4.00 -0.14 10.92
N MET A 60 -4.09 -1.33 11.52
CA MET A 60 -3.42 -1.64 12.78
C MET A 60 -2.38 -2.72 12.55
N LYS A 61 -1.15 -2.47 13.02
CA LYS A 61 -0.03 -3.42 12.99
C LYS A 61 0.54 -3.57 14.39
N GLY A 62 0.71 -4.82 14.82
CA GLY A 62 1.31 -5.20 16.10
C GLY A 62 2.81 -4.97 16.12
#